data_AF-A0A0D2UFN2-F1
#
_entry.id   AF-A0A0D2UFN2-F1
#
_cell.length_a   1.000
_cell.length_b   1.000
_cell.length_c   1.000
_cell.angle_alpha   90.00
_cell.angle_beta   90.00
_cell.angle_gamma   90.00
#
_symmetry.space_group_name_H-M   'P 1'
#
loop_
_entity.id
_entity.type
_entity.pdbx_description
1 polymer ?
#
loop_
_entity_poly.entity_id
_entity_poly.type
_entity_poly.pdbx_seq_one_letter_code
_entity_poly.pdbx_strand_id
1 'polypeptide(L)'
;MQILSYRSTCTIEEVASSCNAVRFFQCYVYKRRDISANLVQRAERCGYKAIVLTVDSPRLGRREKDIKNKMVNPQLKNFEGLVSTQVSTDDGSNIEAFDANTAFDASLSWKDIGWLRSITNLPVLLKGVLTHEDAIKAVEVGVDGIVVSNHGARQLDYVPPSISVLEEVKPLILAVGPACSSQLLDFST
;
A
#
# COMPACT_ATOMS: atom_id res chain seq x y z
N MET A 1 8.72 1.20 -14.31
CA MET A 1 7.62 1.56 -13.40
C MET A 1 8.13 1.48 -11.97
N GLN A 2 7.80 2.45 -11.11
CA GLN A 2 8.21 2.48 -9.69
C GLN A 2 6.98 2.64 -8.80
N ILE A 3 6.97 1.98 -7.64
CA ILE A 3 5.96 2.20 -6.59
C ILE A 3 6.65 2.92 -5.42
N LEU A 4 6.28 4.17 -5.16
CA LEU A 4 6.82 4.93 -4.03
C LEU A 4 6.05 4.58 -2.76
N SER A 5 6.77 4.23 -1.69
CA SER A 5 6.15 4.05 -0.37
C SER A 5 5.81 5.40 0.26
N TYR A 6 4.65 5.49 0.90
CA TYR A 6 4.30 6.61 1.77
C TYR A 6 5.38 6.90 2.85
N ARG A 7 6.12 5.86 3.27
CA ARG A 7 7.18 5.90 4.28
C ARG A 7 8.57 6.22 3.71
N SER A 8 8.64 6.72 2.48
CA SER A 8 9.88 7.13 1.82
C SER A 8 10.63 8.23 2.59
N THR A 9 11.97 8.19 2.52
CA THR A 9 12.89 9.23 2.98
C THR A 9 13.01 10.40 2.00
N CYS A 10 12.36 10.30 0.85
CA CYS A 10 12.16 11.39 -0.12
C CYS A 10 10.67 11.72 -0.19
N THR A 11 10.33 12.98 -0.39
CA THR A 11 8.93 13.39 -0.56
C THR A 11 8.35 12.89 -1.87
N ILE A 12 7.01 12.83 -1.94
CA ILE A 12 6.25 12.57 -3.17
C ILE A 12 6.72 13.50 -4.31
N GLU A 13 6.91 14.77 -3.99
CA GLU A 13 7.32 15.85 -4.90
C GLU A 13 8.79 15.70 -5.34
N GLU A 14 9.71 15.42 -4.41
CA GLU A 14 11.14 15.18 -4.70
C GLU A 14 11.31 14.00 -5.68
N VAL A 15 10.57 12.90 -5.45
CA VAL A 15 10.63 11.74 -6.35
C VAL A 15 9.98 12.07 -7.69
N ALA A 16 8.90 12.86 -7.71
CA ALA A 16 8.23 13.24 -8.94
C ALA A 16 9.10 14.13 -9.84
N SER A 17 9.90 15.02 -9.26
CA SER A 17 10.80 15.90 -10.01
C SER A 17 12.10 15.21 -10.47
N SER A 18 12.46 14.07 -9.86
CA SER A 18 13.73 13.38 -10.14
C SER A 18 13.82 12.70 -11.52
N CYS A 19 12.70 12.24 -12.09
CA CYS A 19 12.69 11.49 -13.35
C CYS A 19 11.29 11.44 -13.98
N ASN A 20 11.18 11.23 -15.30
CA ASN A 20 9.90 11.12 -16.01
C ASN A 20 9.31 9.69 -16.04
N ALA A 21 9.68 8.83 -15.08
CA ALA A 21 9.21 7.46 -15.04
C ALA A 21 7.72 7.34 -14.63
N VAL A 22 7.04 6.29 -15.09
CA VAL A 22 5.72 5.90 -14.57
C VAL A 22 5.84 5.52 -13.09
N ARG A 23 5.11 6.23 -12.23
CA ARG A 23 5.16 6.09 -10.77
C ARG A 23 3.77 5.83 -10.20
N PHE A 24 3.65 4.86 -9.30
CA PHE A 24 2.49 4.64 -8.45
C PHE A 24 2.81 5.01 -7.01
N PHE A 25 1.80 5.35 -6.22
CA PHE A 25 1.99 5.73 -4.83
C PHE A 25 1.34 4.71 -3.91
N GLN A 26 2.13 4.05 -3.07
CA GLN A 26 1.65 3.11 -2.08
C GLN A 26 1.32 3.83 -0.77
N CYS A 27 0.13 3.61 -0.24
CA CYS A 27 -0.31 4.18 1.03
C CYS A 27 -1.14 3.21 1.88
N TYR A 28 -1.51 3.68 3.06
CA TYR A 28 -2.51 3.10 3.95
C TYR A 28 -3.63 4.10 4.20
N VAL A 29 -4.76 3.60 4.66
CA VAL A 29 -5.85 4.40 5.20
C VAL A 29 -5.65 4.50 6.72
N TYR A 30 -5.21 5.67 7.17
CA TYR A 30 -5.00 5.98 8.59
C TYR A 30 -6.30 6.38 9.28
N LYS A 31 -6.41 6.18 10.60
CA LYS A 31 -7.55 6.68 11.40
C LYS A 31 -7.79 8.18 11.16
N ARG A 32 -6.69 8.94 11.06
CA ARG A 32 -6.70 10.31 10.54
C ARG A 32 -6.83 10.31 9.02
N ARG A 33 -8.09 10.24 8.57
CA ARG A 33 -8.47 10.22 7.14
C ARG A 33 -8.00 11.46 6.38
N ASP A 34 -7.83 12.59 7.07
CA ASP A 34 -7.28 13.83 6.53
C ASP A 34 -5.82 13.69 6.07
N ILE A 35 -4.99 12.95 6.81
CA ILE A 35 -3.60 12.65 6.41
C ILE A 35 -3.59 11.78 5.15
N SER A 36 -4.40 10.72 5.14
CA SER A 36 -4.53 9.82 3.99
C SER A 36 -4.95 10.60 2.74
N ALA A 37 -5.94 11.49 2.88
CA ALA A 37 -6.41 12.33 1.80
C ALA A 37 -5.34 13.31 1.30
N ASN A 38 -4.59 13.95 2.22
CA ASN A 38 -3.50 14.85 1.86
C ASN A 38 -2.43 14.14 1.01
N LEU A 39 -2.00 12.93 1.42
CA LEU A 39 -0.98 12.17 0.71
C LEU A 39 -1.44 11.71 -0.68
N VAL A 40 -2.68 11.21 -0.78
CA VAL A 40 -3.27 10.77 -2.06
C VAL A 40 -3.38 11.95 -3.03
N GLN A 41 -3.91 13.09 -2.57
CA GLN A 41 -4.04 14.27 -3.42
C GLN A 41 -2.68 14.87 -3.83
N ARG A 42 -1.66 14.79 -2.96
CA ARG A 42 -0.29 15.18 -3.33
C ARG A 42 0.26 14.30 -4.44
N ALA A 43 0.08 12.98 -4.35
CA ALA A 43 0.49 12.04 -5.39
C ALA A 43 -0.23 12.31 -6.72
N GLU A 44 -1.55 12.52 -6.70
CA GLU A 44 -2.33 12.86 -7.90
C GLU A 44 -1.84 14.17 -8.56
N ARG A 45 -1.64 15.24 -7.78
CA ARG A 45 -1.08 16.50 -8.28
C ARG A 45 0.33 16.36 -8.85
N CYS A 46 1.13 15.43 -8.35
CA CYS A 46 2.48 15.16 -8.84
C CYS A 46 2.53 14.18 -10.02
N GLY A 47 1.38 13.86 -10.62
CA GLY A 47 1.30 13.05 -11.83
C GLY A 47 1.55 11.56 -11.62
N TYR A 48 1.44 11.05 -10.40
CA TYR A 48 1.41 9.61 -10.15
C TYR A 48 0.22 8.99 -10.88
N LYS A 49 0.36 7.73 -11.27
CA LYS A 49 -0.57 7.07 -12.21
C LYS A 49 -1.53 6.06 -11.57
N ALA A 50 -1.30 5.70 -10.31
CA ALA A 50 -2.21 4.86 -9.53
C ALA A 50 -1.91 4.99 -8.03
N ILE A 51 -2.91 4.66 -7.21
CA ILE A 51 -2.77 4.46 -5.77
C ILE A 51 -2.69 2.96 -5.49
N VAL A 52 -1.70 2.53 -4.72
CA VAL A 52 -1.55 1.14 -4.27
C VAL A 52 -1.93 1.09 -2.79
N LEU A 53 -3.17 0.72 -2.50
CA LEU A 53 -3.66 0.58 -1.14
C LEU A 53 -3.17 -0.73 -0.54
N THR A 54 -2.43 -0.68 0.56
CA THR A 54 -2.00 -1.89 1.26
C THR A 54 -3.01 -2.30 2.33
N VAL A 55 -3.50 -3.54 2.26
CA VAL A 55 -4.58 -4.07 3.14
C VAL A 55 -4.16 -5.25 4.02
N ASP A 56 -2.95 -5.78 3.84
CA ASP A 56 -2.40 -6.92 4.59
C ASP A 56 -1.78 -6.56 5.96
N SER A 57 -1.88 -5.28 6.37
CA SER A 57 -1.18 -4.75 7.55
C SER A 57 -2.06 -3.91 8.48
N PRO A 58 -3.20 -4.44 9.00
CA PRO A 58 -4.00 -3.72 10.00
C PRO A 58 -3.23 -3.50 11.31
N ARG A 59 -2.24 -4.35 11.58
CA ARG A 59 -1.19 -4.19 12.58
C ARG A 59 0.14 -4.59 11.95
N LEU A 60 1.24 -4.05 12.46
CA LEU A 60 2.56 -4.45 11.99
C LEU A 60 2.85 -5.91 12.37
N GLY A 61 3.42 -6.68 11.44
CA GLY A 61 3.92 -8.02 11.74
C GLY A 61 5.09 -7.99 12.73
N ARG A 62 5.23 -9.04 13.53
CA ARG A 62 6.29 -9.13 14.54
C ARG A 62 7.62 -9.48 13.86
N ARG A 63 8.56 -8.54 13.85
CA ARG A 63 9.87 -8.69 13.19
C ARG A 63 10.96 -8.78 14.23
N GLU A 64 11.32 -10.00 14.63
CA GLU A 64 12.24 -10.21 15.75
C GLU A 64 13.58 -9.51 15.61
N LYS A 65 14.12 -9.43 14.39
CA LYS A 65 15.39 -8.74 14.13
C LYS A 65 15.28 -7.23 14.40
N ASP A 66 14.15 -6.63 14.05
CA ASP A 66 13.91 -5.20 14.28
C ASP A 66 13.81 -4.90 15.78
N ILE A 67 13.16 -5.79 16.55
CA ILE A 67 13.07 -5.73 18.02
C ILE A 67 14.44 -5.91 18.66
N LYS A 68 15.17 -6.99 18.32
CA LYS A 68 16.49 -7.31 18.88
C LYS A 68 17.51 -6.19 18.61
N ASN A 69 17.44 -5.57 17.44
CA ASN A 69 18.36 -4.51 17.04
C ASN A 69 17.90 -3.11 17.44
N LYS A 70 16.74 -2.95 18.12
CA LYS A 70 16.14 -1.66 18.45
C LYS A 70 16.08 -0.72 17.23
N MET A 71 15.58 -1.24 16.10
CA MET A 71 15.57 -0.52 14.81
C MET A 71 14.90 0.85 14.95
N VAL A 72 15.57 1.86 14.41
CA VAL A 72 15.11 3.26 14.38
C VAL A 72 14.60 3.61 12.99
N ASN A 73 13.45 4.29 12.93
CA ASN A 73 12.92 4.80 11.67
C ASN A 73 13.77 5.96 11.16
N PRO A 74 14.08 6.01 9.85
CA PRO A 74 14.59 7.23 9.24
C PRO A 74 13.51 8.32 9.23
N GLN A 75 13.90 9.57 8.98
CA GLN A 75 12.93 10.67 8.86
C GLN A 75 11.94 10.39 7.73
N LEU A 76 10.65 10.38 8.07
CA LEU A 76 9.57 10.12 7.14
C LEU A 76 9.10 11.43 6.52
N LYS A 77 9.83 11.90 5.50
CA LYS A 77 9.65 13.24 4.91
C LYS A 77 8.22 13.55 4.46
N ASN A 78 7.46 12.54 4.02
CA ASN A 78 6.06 12.75 3.61
C ASN A 78 5.13 13.23 4.73
N PHE A 79 5.48 12.97 5.99
CA PHE A 79 4.69 13.32 7.18
C PHE A 79 5.20 14.54 7.93
N GLU A 80 6.28 15.18 7.43
CA GLU A 80 6.83 16.37 8.05
C GLU A 80 5.75 17.46 8.14
N GLY A 81 5.55 18.01 9.35
CA GLY A 81 4.50 18.98 9.64
C GLY A 81 3.07 18.42 9.75
N LEU A 82 2.83 17.13 9.45
CA LEU A 82 1.50 16.49 9.53
C LEU A 82 1.31 15.66 10.80
N VAL A 83 2.38 14.99 11.23
CA VAL A 83 2.41 14.12 12.41
C VAL A 83 3.76 14.28 13.10
N SER A 84 3.78 14.19 14.43
CA SER A 84 5.04 14.06 15.14
C SER A 84 5.71 12.74 14.72
N THR A 85 6.87 12.83 14.08
CA THR A 85 7.70 11.68 13.70
C THR A 85 8.66 11.28 14.81
N GLN A 86 8.72 12.06 15.90
CA GLN A 86 9.49 11.78 17.11
C GLN A 86 8.80 10.66 17.87
N VAL A 87 9.46 9.50 17.94
CA VAL A 87 9.01 8.36 18.73
C VAL A 87 10.03 8.16 19.83
N SER A 88 9.67 8.53 21.06
CA SER A 88 10.47 8.30 22.26
C SER A 88 9.99 7.03 22.95
N THR A 89 10.82 5.99 23.02
CA THR A 89 10.67 4.92 24.02
C THR A 89 12.02 4.29 24.32
N ASP A 90 12.33 4.13 25.61
CA ASP A 90 13.52 3.43 26.12
C ASP A 90 13.47 1.90 25.91
N ASP A 91 12.32 1.34 25.53
CA ASP A 91 12.12 -0.10 25.28
C ASP A 91 11.33 -0.36 23.98
N GLY A 92 12.00 -0.91 22.95
CA GLY A 92 11.36 -1.40 21.71
C GLY A 92 11.96 -0.87 20.40
N SER A 93 11.32 -1.20 19.26
CA SER A 93 11.64 -0.60 17.95
C SER A 93 10.81 0.65 17.71
N ASN A 94 11.44 1.75 17.27
CA ASN A 94 10.73 2.98 16.91
C ASN A 94 9.82 2.80 15.68
N ILE A 95 9.97 1.70 14.93
CA ILE A 95 9.05 1.32 13.86
C ILE A 95 7.67 0.97 14.44
N GLU A 96 7.65 0.07 15.42
CA GLU A 96 6.42 -0.38 16.08
C GLU A 96 5.72 0.80 16.76
N ALA A 97 6.49 1.65 17.44
CA ALA A 97 5.93 2.78 18.15
C ALA A 97 5.48 3.92 17.21
N PHE A 98 6.13 4.15 16.06
CA PHE A 98 5.57 5.04 15.02
C PHE A 98 4.26 4.48 14.48
N ASP A 99 4.22 3.19 14.14
CA ASP A 99 3.04 2.54 13.56
C ASP A 99 1.86 2.49 14.58
N ALA A 100 2.16 2.29 15.87
CA ALA A 100 1.19 2.37 16.96
C ALA A 100 0.64 3.80 17.16
N ASN A 101 1.50 4.82 17.08
CA ASN A 101 1.14 6.22 17.30
C ASN A 101 0.54 6.92 16.07
N THR A 102 0.89 6.47 14.86
CA THR A 102 0.33 6.98 13.58
C THR A 102 -0.96 6.29 13.16
N ALA A 103 -1.46 5.39 14.00
CA ALA A 103 -2.83 4.92 13.94
C ALA A 103 -3.18 4.29 12.58
N PHE A 104 -2.47 3.20 12.25
CA PHE A 104 -3.03 2.19 11.36
C PHE A 104 -4.47 1.91 11.80
N ASP A 105 -5.40 2.06 10.87
CA ASP A 105 -6.79 1.81 11.18
C ASP A 105 -7.06 0.31 11.10
N ALA A 106 -6.92 -0.38 12.23
CA ALA A 106 -7.24 -1.79 12.33
C ALA A 106 -8.74 -2.09 12.09
N SER A 107 -9.60 -1.06 11.99
CA SER A 107 -11.01 -1.20 11.62
C SER A 107 -11.28 -1.07 10.12
N LEU A 108 -10.21 -0.99 9.30
CA LEU A 108 -10.32 -0.92 7.84
C LEU A 108 -11.23 -2.03 7.30
N SER A 109 -12.15 -1.63 6.44
CA SER A 109 -13.15 -2.50 5.83
C SER A 109 -13.31 -2.19 4.35
N TRP A 110 -14.06 -3.03 3.64
CA TRP A 110 -14.42 -2.82 2.25
C TRP A 110 -15.11 -1.46 1.98
N LYS A 111 -15.78 -0.86 2.98
CA LYS A 111 -16.40 0.47 2.84
C LYS A 111 -15.37 1.59 2.67
N ASP A 112 -14.19 1.44 3.26
CA ASP A 112 -13.12 2.43 3.20
C ASP A 112 -12.48 2.53 1.81
N ILE A 113 -12.61 1.48 0.99
CA ILE A 113 -12.22 1.52 -0.42
C ILE A 113 -13.13 2.48 -1.19
N GLY A 114 -14.44 2.47 -0.91
CA GLY A 114 -15.38 3.43 -1.49
C GLY A 114 -15.04 4.88 -1.09
N TRP A 115 -14.67 5.10 0.17
CA TRP A 115 -14.18 6.40 0.62
C TRP A 115 -12.89 6.82 -0.09
N LEU A 116 -11.90 5.93 -0.20
CA LEU A 116 -10.64 6.23 -0.89
C LEU A 116 -10.89 6.61 -2.36
N ARG A 117 -11.76 5.88 -3.04
CA ARG A 117 -12.15 6.19 -4.42
C ARG A 117 -12.91 7.51 -4.56
N SER A 118 -13.60 7.97 -3.51
CA SER A 118 -14.28 9.27 -3.53
C SER A 118 -13.35 10.48 -3.46
N ILE A 119 -12.08 10.30 -3.08
CA ILE A 119 -11.12 11.39 -2.87
C ILE A 119 -10.01 11.46 -3.94
N THR A 120 -10.02 10.57 -4.93
CA THR A 120 -9.05 10.55 -6.04
C THR A 120 -9.67 10.01 -7.32
N ASN A 121 -9.19 10.47 -8.47
CA ASN A 121 -9.56 9.91 -9.77
C ASN A 121 -8.53 8.89 -10.29
N LEU A 122 -7.46 8.65 -9.54
CA LEU A 122 -6.45 7.68 -9.93
C LEU A 122 -6.97 6.24 -9.77
N PRO A 123 -6.55 5.31 -10.66
CA PRO A 123 -6.78 3.89 -10.46
C PRO A 123 -6.31 3.42 -9.08
N VAL A 124 -7.11 2.61 -8.40
CA VAL A 124 -6.81 2.04 -7.08
C VAL A 124 -6.48 0.56 -7.22
N LEU A 125 -5.25 0.20 -6.87
CA LEU A 125 -4.77 -1.17 -6.82
C LEU A 125 -4.74 -1.67 -5.38
N LEU A 126 -5.33 -2.85 -5.12
CA LEU A 126 -5.38 -3.45 -3.80
C LEU A 126 -4.20 -4.41 -3.60
N LYS A 127 -3.26 -4.06 -2.72
CA LYS A 127 -2.09 -4.88 -2.39
C LYS A 127 -2.29 -5.63 -1.08
N GLY A 128 -2.07 -6.94 -1.12
CA GLY A 128 -2.15 -7.79 0.08
C GLY A 128 -3.21 -8.89 -0.01
N VAL A 129 -3.83 -9.08 -1.18
CA VAL A 129 -4.86 -10.10 -1.40
C VAL A 129 -4.18 -11.46 -1.56
N LEU A 130 -4.60 -12.43 -0.74
CA LEU A 130 -4.03 -13.79 -0.72
C LEU A 130 -5.09 -14.90 -0.83
N THR A 131 -6.35 -14.56 -1.07
CA THR A 131 -7.47 -15.51 -1.13
C THR A 131 -8.39 -15.19 -2.30
N HIS A 132 -9.06 -16.21 -2.82
CA HIS A 132 -10.10 -16.07 -3.84
C HIS A 132 -11.25 -15.18 -3.36
N GLU A 133 -11.66 -15.34 -2.11
CA GLU A 133 -12.80 -14.61 -1.53
C GLU A 133 -12.54 -13.11 -1.46
N ASP A 134 -11.35 -12.70 -1.01
CA ASP A 134 -10.98 -11.29 -0.97
C ASP A 134 -10.77 -10.72 -2.38
N ALA A 135 -10.34 -11.55 -3.34
CA ALA A 135 -10.27 -11.14 -4.74
C ALA A 135 -11.66 -10.87 -5.32
N ILE A 136 -12.66 -11.71 -5.04
CA ILE A 136 -14.06 -11.45 -5.43
C ILE A 136 -14.52 -10.12 -4.82
N LYS A 137 -14.29 -9.92 -3.53
CA LYS A 137 -14.70 -8.68 -2.84
C LYS A 137 -14.01 -7.44 -3.41
N ALA A 138 -12.74 -7.54 -3.78
CA ALA A 138 -12.02 -6.46 -4.43
C ALA A 138 -12.68 -6.06 -5.77
N VAL A 139 -13.08 -7.04 -6.58
CA VAL A 139 -13.81 -6.79 -7.83
C VAL A 139 -15.18 -6.15 -7.55
N GLU A 140 -15.94 -6.66 -6.58
CA GLU A 140 -17.27 -6.14 -6.22
C GLU A 140 -17.24 -4.65 -5.82
N VAL A 141 -16.20 -4.21 -5.10
CA VAL A 141 -16.06 -2.80 -4.68
C VAL A 141 -15.45 -1.91 -5.78
N GLY A 142 -15.10 -2.49 -6.92
CA GLY A 142 -14.63 -1.79 -8.11
C GLY A 142 -13.21 -1.24 -7.98
N VAL A 143 -12.27 -2.02 -7.42
CA VAL A 143 -10.84 -1.69 -7.56
C VAL A 143 -10.37 -1.92 -8.98
N ASP A 144 -9.36 -1.17 -9.43
CA ASP A 144 -8.83 -1.23 -10.80
C ASP A 144 -7.77 -2.32 -10.98
N GLY A 145 -7.35 -2.96 -9.88
CA GLY A 145 -6.49 -4.14 -9.93
C GLY A 145 -6.10 -4.67 -8.56
N ILE A 146 -5.49 -5.85 -8.59
CA ILE A 146 -5.08 -6.60 -7.39
C ILE A 146 -3.58 -6.87 -7.49
N VAL A 147 -2.87 -6.69 -6.37
CA VAL A 147 -1.47 -7.07 -6.20
C VAL A 147 -1.42 -8.20 -5.17
N VAL A 148 -1.25 -9.43 -5.68
CA VAL A 148 -1.04 -10.64 -4.86
C VAL A 148 0.27 -10.49 -4.11
N SER A 149 0.19 -10.34 -2.79
CA SER A 149 1.35 -10.00 -1.96
C SER A 149 1.14 -10.49 -0.53
N ASN A 150 2.16 -11.10 0.04
CA ASN A 150 2.23 -11.42 1.47
C ASN A 150 3.15 -10.44 2.23
N HIS A 151 3.26 -9.22 1.72
CA HIS A 151 4.15 -8.19 2.26
C HIS A 151 5.64 -8.60 2.30
N GLY A 152 6.07 -9.49 1.41
CA GLY A 152 7.42 -10.05 1.44
C GLY A 152 7.67 -10.91 2.68
N ALA A 153 6.64 -11.62 3.13
CA ALA A 153 6.65 -12.47 4.34
C ALA A 153 7.00 -11.72 5.64
N ARG A 154 6.64 -10.43 5.75
CA ARG A 154 6.94 -9.58 6.92
C ARG A 154 5.73 -9.24 7.79
N GLN A 155 4.58 -9.84 7.48
CA GLN A 155 3.31 -9.59 8.17
C GLN A 155 2.85 -10.83 8.94
N LEU A 156 1.93 -11.63 8.41
CA LEU A 156 1.52 -12.90 9.00
C LEU A 156 2.44 -14.02 8.49
N ASP A 157 3.10 -14.73 9.41
CA ASP A 157 3.90 -15.91 9.07
C ASP A 157 2.99 -17.11 8.74
N TYR A 158 3.51 -18.12 8.04
CA TYR A 158 2.79 -19.30 7.54
C TYR A 158 1.71 -19.04 6.47
N VAL A 159 1.57 -17.81 5.98
CA VAL A 159 0.79 -17.55 4.77
C VAL A 159 1.46 -18.19 3.55
N PRO A 160 0.70 -18.60 2.53
CA PRO A 160 1.27 -19.21 1.33
C PRO A 160 2.25 -18.26 0.61
N PRO A 161 3.24 -18.82 -0.13
CA PRO A 161 4.01 -18.05 -1.09
C PRO A 161 3.10 -17.35 -2.10
N SER A 162 3.35 -16.09 -2.42
CA SER A 162 2.47 -15.32 -3.33
C SER A 162 2.30 -15.97 -4.71
N ILE A 163 3.29 -16.74 -5.17
CA ILE A 163 3.22 -17.45 -6.46
C ILE A 163 2.20 -18.58 -6.46
N SER A 164 2.01 -19.29 -5.34
CA SER A 164 1.04 -20.40 -5.28
C SER A 164 -0.40 -19.91 -5.23
N VAL A 165 -0.62 -18.69 -4.75
CA VAL A 165 -1.94 -18.04 -4.71
C VAL A 165 -2.32 -17.45 -6.07
N LEU A 166 -1.34 -17.14 -6.92
CA LEU A 166 -1.59 -16.41 -8.16
C LEU A 166 -2.59 -17.13 -9.07
N GLU A 167 -2.53 -18.46 -9.15
CA GLU A 167 -3.46 -19.26 -9.97
C GLU A 167 -4.92 -19.19 -9.46
N GLU A 168 -5.11 -19.10 -8.15
CA GLU A 168 -6.42 -19.00 -7.51
C GLU A 168 -7.09 -17.63 -7.78
N VAL A 169 -6.29 -16.57 -7.82
CA VAL A 169 -6.76 -15.18 -7.99
C VAL A 169 -6.87 -14.78 -9.47
N LYS A 170 -6.03 -15.35 -10.35
CA LYS A 170 -5.93 -15.00 -11.78
C LYS A 170 -7.27 -15.01 -12.55
N PRO A 171 -8.20 -15.96 -12.38
CA PRO A 171 -9.46 -15.98 -13.12
C PRO A 171 -10.30 -14.73 -12.91
N LEU A 172 -10.22 -14.11 -11.73
CA LEU A 172 -10.99 -12.92 -11.38
C LEU A 172 -10.37 -11.63 -11.93
N ILE A 173 -9.04 -11.57 -12.06
CA ILE A 173 -8.31 -10.43 -12.65
C ILE A 173 -8.71 -10.22 -14.12
N LEU A 174 -9.02 -11.29 -14.84
CA LEU A 174 -9.48 -11.23 -16.24
C LEU A 174 -10.94 -10.77 -16.39
N ALA A 175 -11.73 -10.78 -15.31
CA ALA A 175 -13.14 -10.36 -15.33
C ALA A 175 -13.33 -8.84 -15.12
N VAL A 176 -12.29 -8.10 -14.71
CA VAL A 176 -12.37 -6.66 -14.38
C VAL A 176 -12.11 -5.74 -15.59
N GLY A 177 -12.37 -6.19 -16.82
CA GLY A 177 -12.13 -5.34 -17.99
C GLY A 177 -13.05 -5.57 -19.18
N PRO A 178 -13.74 -4.51 -19.64
CA PRO A 178 -13.94 -4.23 -21.06
C PRO A 178 -12.99 -3.16 -21.62
N ALA A 179 -12.07 -2.59 -20.82
CA ALA A 179 -11.24 -1.44 -21.23
C ALA A 179 -9.74 -1.73 -21.41
N CYS A 180 -9.27 -2.96 -21.14
CA CYS A 180 -7.89 -3.36 -21.38
C CYS A 180 -7.86 -4.59 -22.29
N SER A 181 -8.21 -4.38 -23.56
CA SER A 181 -7.98 -5.37 -24.60
C SER A 181 -6.47 -5.63 -24.73
N SER A 182 -6.07 -6.85 -24.39
CA SER A 182 -4.91 -7.57 -24.92
C SER A 182 -3.60 -6.79 -25.00
N GLN A 183 -2.93 -6.61 -23.86
CA GLN A 183 -1.47 -6.64 -23.83
C GLN A 183 -1.03 -7.70 -22.81
N LEU A 184 -1.29 -8.95 -23.17
CA LEU A 184 -0.39 -10.03 -22.77
C LEU A 184 0.97 -9.66 -23.39
N LEU A 185 1.96 -9.39 -22.54
CA LEU A 185 3.36 -9.47 -22.96
C LEU A 185 3.61 -10.92 -23.36
N ASP A 186 3.47 -11.18 -24.64
CA ASP A 186 3.88 -12.42 -25.28
C ASP A 186 5.41 -12.47 -25.23
N PHE A 187 5.94 -13.29 -24.32
CA PHE A 187 7.36 -13.66 -24.32
C PHE A 187 7.52 -14.93 -25.15
N SER A 188 7.29 -14.81 -26.45
CA SER A 188 7.76 -15.79 -27.43
C SER A 188 8.42 -15.08 -28.61
N THR A 189 9.75 -14.95 -28.50
CA THR A 189 10.69 -14.89 -29.63
C THR A 189 11.89 -15.72 -29.26
#